data_AF-A0A192ZIW8-F1
#
_entry.id   AF-A0A192ZIW8-F1
#
_cell.length_a   1.000
_cell.length_b   1.000
_cell.length_c   1.000
_cell.angle_alpha   90.00
_cell.angle_beta   90.00
_cell.angle_gamma   90.00
#
_symmetry.space_group_name_H-M   'P 1'
#
loop_
_entity.id
_entity.type
_entity.pdbx_description
1 polymer ?
#
loop_
_entity_poly.entity_id
_entity_poly.type
_entity_poly.pdbx_seq_one_letter_code
_entity_poly.pdbx_strand_id
1 'polypeptide(L)'
;MLCRGVLGGRISATFVSFSRTLSDSLFSTTPATSTPTRRQANKEFDVVIVGGSFSGLSAAIRLKQEWPACSVAVLEEAAQVGRFVLSGAVLEPRALDELLPSWRTEQPSCLKQRVRNEGLYWLPSQSMRIPLPNFLSDAGQEKYVIDPFSFLQWLSQRAESMGICMFSGVSATSPIYDTTSDKEMHVKGVLASPMADRKHEKEIRFQARLQTIFADGCSGCHHSISQSIMEDHKLNDYAMDDQVYAIGLKESWRILPEKVNPGRVFHAVGWPLQPHTFGGSFMYDHGSGYVSLGIVISKDEPRSELLSVKRKRNKLGVDPFQELQRLKHHPLFRNVIEGGECVSFGRRLIPEGGFQSMPKMSFPGGLLIGDAAGMVNVFKIKGIHTSMKSGIIAADVIAKEFKDKKAQHSGSETLHSFDEAIADSWIVNEDLFPSRNVRPAFKSTRLGLYGGMLIASIEQGIFHGRLPFTLRHAPRSTENKHALCHITYPENDGVISFDYSKSMTLRAKDKYDDKKVNLGR
;
A
#
# COMPACT_ATOMS: atom_id res chain seq x y z
N MET A 1 67.78 -46.64 -24.99
CA MET A 1 67.25 -45.89 -26.13
C MET A 1 65.96 -45.22 -25.67
N LEU A 2 66.04 -43.90 -25.49
CA LEU A 2 65.00 -42.86 -25.55
C LEU A 2 63.59 -43.15 -24.96
N CYS A 3 62.99 -42.37 -24.06
CA CYS A 3 63.40 -41.43 -23.01
C CYS A 3 62.10 -40.94 -22.31
N ARG A 4 61.97 -41.21 -20.99
CA ARG A 4 61.24 -40.49 -19.90
C ARG A 4 59.75 -40.07 -20.09
N GLY A 5 58.83 -40.22 -19.14
CA GLY A 5 58.93 -40.58 -17.72
C GLY A 5 57.84 -39.87 -16.87
N VAL A 6 56.82 -40.67 -16.53
CA VAL A 6 55.79 -40.70 -15.46
C VAL A 6 55.85 -39.77 -14.22
N LEU A 7 54.65 -39.60 -13.62
CA LEU A 7 54.24 -39.25 -12.22
C LEU A 7 54.16 -37.74 -11.90
N GLY A 8 53.11 -37.18 -11.29
CA GLY A 8 52.14 -37.68 -10.31
C GLY A 8 52.25 -36.80 -9.05
N GLY A 9 51.17 -36.17 -8.56
CA GLY A 9 51.25 -35.41 -7.30
C GLY A 9 50.06 -34.52 -6.95
N ARG A 10 49.34 -34.90 -5.89
CA ARG A 10 48.38 -34.09 -5.14
C ARG A 10 49.06 -32.86 -4.53
N ILE A 11 48.38 -31.71 -4.46
CA ILE A 11 48.72 -30.65 -3.50
C ILE A 11 47.47 -30.17 -2.77
N SER A 12 47.58 -30.27 -1.45
CA SER A 12 46.69 -29.83 -0.39
C SER A 12 46.59 -28.31 -0.34
N ALA A 13 45.38 -27.76 -0.24
CA ALA A 13 45.17 -26.33 0.01
C ALA A 13 45.35 -26.05 1.51
N THR A 14 46.52 -25.54 1.86
CA THR A 14 46.85 -25.06 3.20
C THR A 14 46.28 -23.66 3.39
N PHE A 15 45.49 -23.48 4.45
CA PHE A 15 45.04 -22.19 4.97
C PHE A 15 46.25 -21.30 5.30
N VAL A 16 46.29 -20.09 4.74
CA VAL A 16 47.15 -19.01 5.24
C VAL A 16 46.30 -17.77 5.48
N SER A 17 46.11 -17.48 6.76
CA SER A 17 45.64 -16.22 7.32
C SER A 17 46.61 -15.09 6.93
N PHE A 18 46.09 -14.01 6.35
CA PHE A 18 46.81 -12.75 6.20
C PHE A 18 46.06 -11.64 6.91
N SER A 19 46.45 -11.38 8.16
CA SER A 19 46.17 -10.15 8.88
C SER A 19 47.30 -9.14 8.65
N ARG A 20 47.00 -7.97 8.08
CA ARG A 20 47.77 -6.71 8.19
C ARG A 20 46.76 -5.58 8.01
N THR A 21 46.24 -4.95 9.07
CA THR A 21 46.79 -3.75 9.75
C THR A 21 47.62 -2.85 8.84
N LEU A 22 47.09 -1.66 8.55
CA LEU A 22 47.78 -0.37 8.42
C LEU A 22 46.82 0.70 7.86
N SER A 23 46.27 1.55 8.73
CA SER A 23 46.23 3.01 8.54
C SER A 23 45.58 3.69 9.76
N ASP A 24 46.22 3.57 10.92
CA ASP A 24 46.05 4.52 12.04
C ASP A 24 47.33 5.33 12.13
N SER A 25 47.34 6.51 11.50
CA SER A 25 48.22 7.61 11.89
C SER A 25 47.76 8.86 11.17
N LEU A 26 47.08 9.75 11.90
CA LEU A 26 47.16 11.21 11.80
C LEU A 26 46.16 11.82 12.82
N PHE A 27 46.39 11.55 14.11
CA PHE A 27 45.86 12.38 15.19
C PHE A 27 47.06 12.92 15.98
N SER A 28 47.46 14.14 15.66
CA SER A 28 48.32 14.98 16.50
C SER A 28 47.43 16.01 17.17
N THR A 29 47.52 16.07 18.50
CA THR A 29 46.73 16.90 19.40
C THR A 29 47.27 18.32 19.49
N THR A 30 46.38 19.31 19.36
CA THR A 30 46.40 20.58 20.12
C THR A 30 44.96 21.02 20.37
N PRO A 31 44.61 21.50 21.58
CA PRO A 31 43.22 21.67 21.98
C PRO A 31 42.72 23.06 21.57
N ALA A 32 41.84 23.12 20.57
CA ALA A 32 41.02 24.28 20.32
C ALA A 32 39.60 23.98 20.80
N THR A 33 39.22 24.63 21.89
CA THR A 33 37.89 24.66 22.48
C THR A 33 36.89 25.19 21.45
N SER A 34 36.27 24.31 20.68
CA SER A 34 34.99 24.58 20.05
C SER A 34 34.22 23.27 19.96
N THR A 35 33.15 23.19 20.74
CA THR A 35 32.14 22.15 20.64
C THR A 35 31.68 22.10 19.18
N PRO A 36 31.76 20.98 18.46
CA PRO A 36 31.23 20.92 17.11
C PRO A 36 29.71 20.94 17.24
N THR A 37 29.10 22.08 16.95
CA THR A 37 27.67 22.15 16.67
C THR A 37 27.40 21.19 15.52
N ARG A 38 26.70 20.10 15.83
CA ARG A 38 26.31 19.03 14.91
C ARG A 38 25.53 19.65 13.75
N ARG A 39 26.20 19.92 12.61
CA ARG A 39 25.53 20.39 11.39
C ARG A 39 24.55 19.30 10.93
N GLN A 40 23.25 19.49 11.19
CA GLN A 40 22.20 18.72 10.52
C GLN A 40 22.37 18.90 9.00
N ALA A 41 22.39 17.80 8.25
CA ALA A 41 22.42 17.88 6.79
C ALA A 41 21.06 18.42 6.31
N ASN A 42 21.06 19.56 5.62
CA ASN A 42 19.88 20.15 4.99
C ASN A 42 19.90 19.89 3.48
N LYS A 43 18.78 19.43 2.94
CA LYS A 43 18.58 19.18 1.51
C LYS A 43 17.33 19.90 1.05
N GLU A 44 17.46 20.73 0.02
CA GLU A 44 16.37 21.52 -0.54
C GLU A 44 15.97 21.00 -1.93
N PHE A 45 14.66 20.89 -2.14
CA PHE A 45 14.04 20.52 -3.41
C PHE A 45 12.83 21.41 -3.65
N ASP A 46 12.36 21.51 -4.89
CA ASP A 46 11.13 22.23 -5.19
C ASP A 46 9.92 21.46 -4.63
N VAL A 47 9.92 20.14 -4.84
CA VAL A 47 8.89 19.24 -4.33
C VAL A 47 9.54 18.06 -3.60
N VAL A 48 9.04 17.78 -2.40
CA VAL A 48 9.41 16.59 -1.62
C VAL A 48 8.21 15.66 -1.56
N ILE A 49 8.42 14.39 -1.92
CA ILE A 49 7.39 13.34 -1.94
C ILE A 49 7.75 12.32 -0.88
N VAL A 50 6.84 12.06 0.05
CA VAL A 50 7.00 11.08 1.12
C VAL A 50 6.26 9.79 0.73
N GLY A 51 7.01 8.74 0.43
CA GLY A 51 6.52 7.44 0.00
C GLY A 51 6.77 7.17 -1.49
N GLY A 52 7.55 6.14 -1.80
CA GLY A 52 7.78 5.61 -3.15
C GLY A 52 6.68 4.65 -3.61
N SER A 53 5.42 5.00 -3.32
CA SER A 53 4.24 4.20 -3.66
C SER A 53 3.75 4.47 -5.10
N PHE A 54 2.67 3.81 -5.51
CA PHE A 54 2.09 4.03 -6.84
C PHE A 54 1.70 5.50 -7.06
N SER A 55 1.14 6.17 -6.05
CA SER A 55 0.78 7.59 -6.11
C SER A 55 2.03 8.49 -6.10
N GLY A 56 2.99 8.22 -5.21
CA GLY A 56 4.22 9.00 -5.09
C GLY A 56 5.09 8.96 -6.35
N LEU A 57 5.34 7.77 -6.91
CA LEU A 57 6.11 7.64 -8.15
C LEU A 57 5.36 8.23 -9.35
N SER A 58 4.03 8.09 -9.41
CA SER A 58 3.23 8.70 -10.48
C SER A 58 3.31 10.23 -10.44
N ALA A 59 3.21 10.82 -9.25
CA ALA A 59 3.39 12.26 -9.07
C ALA A 59 4.79 12.71 -9.50
N ALA A 60 5.83 12.00 -9.07
CA ALA A 60 7.20 12.34 -9.40
C ALA A 60 7.46 12.33 -10.93
N ILE A 61 7.05 11.24 -11.59
CA ILE A 61 7.18 11.06 -13.04
C ILE A 61 6.40 12.13 -13.79
N ARG A 62 5.12 12.34 -13.43
CA ARG A 62 4.27 13.34 -14.10
C ARG A 62 4.82 14.74 -13.94
N LEU A 63 5.32 15.08 -12.75
CA LEU A 63 5.90 16.40 -12.48
C LEU A 63 7.15 16.65 -13.34
N LYS A 64 7.98 15.64 -13.57
CA LYS A 64 9.12 15.75 -14.49
C LYS A 64 8.71 15.84 -15.97
N GLN A 65 7.61 15.21 -16.36
CA GLN A 65 7.06 15.35 -17.72
C GLN A 65 6.57 16.78 -17.98
N GLU A 66 5.80 17.34 -17.04
CA GLU A 66 5.22 18.68 -17.19
C GLU A 66 6.22 19.80 -16.88
N TRP A 67 7.14 19.57 -15.95
CA TRP A 67 8.15 20.54 -15.52
C TRP A 67 9.55 19.89 -15.36
N PRO A 68 10.29 19.70 -16.47
CA PRO A 68 11.59 19.02 -16.45
C PRO A 68 12.63 19.63 -15.51
N ALA A 69 12.60 20.96 -15.34
CA ALA A 69 13.51 21.71 -14.48
C ALA A 69 13.15 21.64 -12.98
N CYS A 70 12.00 21.09 -12.61
CA CYS A 70 11.60 20.92 -11.22
C CYS A 70 12.54 19.96 -10.49
N SER A 71 13.07 20.37 -9.33
CA SER A 71 13.85 19.48 -8.47
C SER A 71 12.92 18.68 -7.54
N VAL A 72 12.95 17.34 -7.67
CA VAL A 72 12.01 16.44 -6.99
C VAL A 72 12.79 15.41 -6.19
N ALA A 73 12.44 15.26 -4.92
CA ALA A 73 12.94 14.19 -4.06
C ALA A 73 11.82 13.22 -3.67
N VAL A 74 12.09 11.92 -3.75
CA VAL A 74 11.17 10.88 -3.25
C VAL A 74 11.85 10.15 -2.10
N LEU A 75 11.21 10.17 -0.93
CA LEU A 75 11.68 9.47 0.26
C LEU A 75 10.94 8.14 0.37
N GLU A 76 11.66 7.02 0.41
CA GLU A 76 11.11 5.69 0.57
C GLU A 76 11.71 5.02 1.80
N GLU A 77 10.84 4.52 2.68
CA GLU A 77 11.23 3.89 3.94
C GLU A 77 12.03 2.62 3.66
N ALA A 78 11.58 1.80 2.71
CA ALA A 78 12.26 0.58 2.34
C ALA A 78 13.62 0.85 1.67
N ALA A 79 14.60 -0.01 1.96
CA ALA A 79 15.90 0.03 1.27
C ALA A 79 15.77 -0.16 -0.26
N GLN A 80 14.74 -0.90 -0.68
CA GLN A 80 14.36 -1.08 -2.08
C GLN A 80 12.88 -0.72 -2.27
N VAL A 81 12.60 0.12 -3.26
CA VAL A 81 11.25 0.59 -3.57
C VAL A 81 10.28 -0.56 -3.77
N GLY A 82 9.12 -0.51 -3.10
CA GLY A 82 8.11 -1.56 -3.16
C GLY A 82 8.36 -2.75 -2.23
N ARG A 83 9.45 -2.82 -1.45
CA ARG A 83 9.67 -3.94 -0.50
C ARG A 83 8.53 -4.12 0.50
N PHE A 84 7.91 -3.01 0.93
CA PHE A 84 6.80 -3.02 1.88
C PHE A 84 5.42 -3.00 1.22
N VAL A 85 5.35 -3.05 -0.12
CA VAL A 85 4.06 -3.12 -0.81
C VAL A 85 3.40 -4.46 -0.54
N LEU A 86 2.11 -4.43 -0.20
CA LEU A 86 1.29 -5.63 -0.11
C LEU A 86 -0.04 -5.38 -0.80
N SER A 87 -0.25 -6.08 -1.90
CA SER A 87 -1.51 -6.04 -2.64
C SER A 87 -1.74 -7.38 -3.33
N GLY A 88 -3.00 -7.75 -3.52
CA GLY A 88 -3.35 -8.81 -4.47
C GLY A 88 -3.00 -8.39 -5.90
N ALA A 89 -3.17 -7.10 -6.21
CA ALA A 89 -2.69 -6.39 -7.39
C ALA A 89 -3.29 -6.84 -8.73
N VAL A 90 -4.57 -6.53 -8.92
CA VAL A 90 -5.21 -6.44 -10.24
C VAL A 90 -5.24 -4.97 -10.65
N LEU A 91 -4.50 -4.63 -11.70
CA LEU A 91 -4.34 -3.28 -12.22
C LEU A 91 -5.38 -2.97 -13.31
N GLU A 92 -6.09 -1.85 -13.16
CA GLU A 92 -6.79 -1.18 -14.27
C GLU A 92 -5.81 -0.23 -14.97
N PRO A 93 -5.62 -0.34 -16.30
CA PRO A 93 -4.54 0.34 -16.99
C PRO A 93 -4.77 1.84 -17.20
N ARG A 94 -6.00 2.36 -17.01
CA ARG A 94 -6.37 3.75 -17.36
C ARG A 94 -5.37 4.81 -16.85
N ALA A 95 -5.02 4.77 -15.56
CA ALA A 95 -4.07 5.74 -15.01
C ALA A 95 -2.64 5.54 -15.54
N LEU A 96 -2.25 4.31 -15.85
CA LEU A 96 -0.96 4.02 -16.45
C LEU A 96 -0.91 4.43 -17.93
N ASP A 97 -2.02 4.30 -18.67
CA ASP A 97 -2.18 4.80 -20.04
C ASP A 97 -2.02 6.32 -20.09
N GLU A 98 -2.55 7.02 -19.07
CA GLU A 98 -2.37 8.47 -18.94
C GLU A 98 -0.94 8.87 -18.58
N LEU A 99 -0.26 8.12 -17.69
CA LEU A 99 1.08 8.46 -17.20
C LEU A 99 2.21 8.08 -18.17
N LEU A 100 2.19 6.87 -18.73
CA LEU A 100 3.28 6.28 -19.51
C LEU A 100 2.75 5.52 -20.73
N PRO A 101 2.04 6.16 -21.68
CA PRO A 101 1.35 5.47 -22.78
C PRO A 101 2.23 4.51 -23.61
N SER A 102 3.55 4.72 -23.65
CA SER A 102 4.50 3.83 -24.32
C SER A 102 4.56 2.41 -23.72
N TRP A 103 4.07 2.20 -22.49
CA TRP A 103 4.08 0.91 -21.81
C TRP A 103 3.38 -0.19 -22.62
N ARG A 104 2.36 0.15 -23.42
CA ARG A 104 1.62 -0.79 -24.28
C ARG A 104 2.48 -1.37 -25.40
N THR A 105 3.45 -0.60 -25.89
CA THR A 105 4.40 -1.04 -26.92
C THR A 105 5.61 -1.73 -26.28
N GLU A 106 6.11 -1.21 -25.17
CA GLU A 106 7.27 -1.78 -24.46
C GLU A 106 6.96 -3.12 -23.79
N GLN A 107 5.71 -3.33 -23.35
CA GLN A 107 5.21 -4.53 -22.68
C GLN A 107 6.16 -5.08 -21.61
N PRO A 108 6.41 -4.29 -20.54
CA PRO A 108 7.33 -4.70 -19.49
C PRO A 108 6.89 -6.03 -18.86
N SER A 109 7.85 -6.85 -18.42
CA SER A 109 7.58 -8.19 -17.89
C SER A 109 6.58 -8.21 -16.74
N CYS A 110 6.52 -7.15 -15.94
CA CYS A 110 5.60 -6.98 -14.83
C CYS A 110 4.12 -6.75 -15.24
N LEU A 111 3.84 -6.47 -16.52
CA LEU A 111 2.50 -6.16 -17.04
C LEU A 111 2.02 -7.13 -18.14
N LYS A 112 2.56 -8.35 -18.18
CA LYS A 112 2.24 -9.32 -19.25
C LYS A 112 0.94 -10.08 -19.04
N GLN A 113 0.52 -10.26 -17.79
CA GLN A 113 -0.59 -11.16 -17.48
C GLN A 113 -1.93 -10.44 -17.52
N ARG A 114 -2.57 -10.40 -18.68
CA ARG A 114 -3.96 -9.94 -18.81
C ARG A 114 -4.91 -10.88 -18.05
N VAL A 115 -5.91 -10.32 -17.38
CA VAL A 115 -7.02 -11.07 -16.78
C VAL A 115 -7.86 -11.68 -17.91
N ARG A 116 -8.05 -13.01 -17.85
CA ARG A 116 -8.81 -13.77 -18.86
C ARG A 116 -10.14 -14.24 -18.33
N ASN A 117 -10.13 -14.77 -17.11
CA ASN A 117 -11.28 -15.37 -16.47
C ASN A 117 -11.49 -14.67 -15.14
N GLU A 118 -12.69 -14.15 -14.93
CA GLU A 118 -13.08 -13.52 -13.69
C GLU A 118 -14.32 -14.18 -13.12
N GLY A 119 -14.38 -14.32 -11.80
CA GLY A 119 -15.54 -14.85 -11.12
C GLY A 119 -15.75 -14.20 -9.76
N LEU A 120 -17.01 -13.90 -9.46
CA LEU A 120 -17.45 -13.55 -8.12
C LEU A 120 -18.27 -14.71 -7.57
N TYR A 121 -17.96 -15.16 -6.36
CA TYR A 121 -18.63 -16.30 -5.73
C TYR A 121 -19.19 -15.96 -4.36
N TRP A 122 -20.35 -16.51 -4.05
CA TRP A 122 -20.83 -16.62 -2.68
C TRP A 122 -20.49 -18.00 -2.12
N LEU A 123 -19.87 -18.04 -0.93
CA LEU A 123 -19.52 -19.26 -0.20
C LEU A 123 -20.49 -19.42 0.98
N PRO A 124 -21.62 -20.13 0.81
CA PRO A 124 -22.57 -20.35 1.92
C PRO A 124 -22.03 -21.33 2.98
N SER A 125 -21.04 -22.15 2.67
CA SER A 125 -20.43 -23.12 3.59
C SER A 125 -18.96 -23.40 3.24
N GLN A 126 -18.31 -24.28 4.00
CA GLN A 126 -16.92 -24.71 3.77
C GLN A 126 -16.70 -25.47 2.45
N SER A 127 -17.75 -25.97 1.81
CA SER A 127 -17.63 -26.82 0.61
C SER A 127 -18.40 -26.31 -0.61
N MET A 128 -19.32 -25.36 -0.43
CA MET A 128 -20.22 -24.91 -1.48
C MET A 128 -19.79 -23.54 -2.02
N ARG A 129 -19.86 -23.40 -3.35
CA ARG A 129 -19.71 -22.12 -4.04
C ARG A 129 -20.89 -21.89 -4.98
N ILE A 130 -21.39 -20.66 -5.00
CA ILE A 130 -22.46 -20.22 -5.91
C ILE A 130 -21.92 -19.03 -6.71
N PRO A 131 -21.91 -19.08 -8.05
CA PRO A 131 -21.50 -17.93 -8.86
C PRO A 131 -22.51 -16.79 -8.69
N LEU A 132 -22.00 -15.57 -8.49
CA LEU A 132 -22.79 -14.36 -8.44
C LEU A 132 -22.81 -13.67 -9.82
N PRO A 133 -23.87 -12.90 -10.14
CA PRO A 133 -23.95 -12.16 -11.39
C PRO A 133 -22.80 -11.15 -11.60
N ASN A 134 -22.36 -11.00 -12.85
CA ASN A 134 -21.22 -10.14 -13.20
C ASN A 134 -21.41 -8.66 -12.86
N PHE A 135 -22.65 -8.13 -12.80
CA PHE A 135 -22.90 -6.72 -12.45
C PHE A 135 -22.54 -6.37 -10.99
N LEU A 136 -22.28 -7.38 -10.15
CA LEU A 136 -21.76 -7.21 -8.79
C LEU A 136 -20.22 -7.16 -8.75
N SER A 137 -19.59 -7.04 -9.91
CA SER A 137 -18.15 -6.92 -10.10
C SER A 137 -17.86 -5.99 -11.27
N ASP A 138 -16.59 -5.67 -11.51
CA ASP A 138 -16.16 -4.90 -12.68
C ASP A 138 -15.74 -5.81 -13.86
N ALA A 139 -16.47 -6.91 -14.03
CA ALA A 139 -16.18 -7.89 -15.07
C ALA A 139 -16.27 -7.33 -16.49
N GLY A 140 -15.36 -7.78 -17.34
CA GLY A 140 -15.28 -7.39 -18.75
C GLY A 140 -14.35 -6.19 -19.04
N GLN A 141 -13.87 -5.47 -18.03
CA GLN A 141 -12.88 -4.40 -18.21
C GLN A 141 -11.47 -4.96 -18.45
N GLU A 142 -10.65 -4.23 -19.22
CA GLU A 142 -9.25 -4.58 -19.41
C GLU A 142 -8.49 -4.45 -18.07
N LYS A 143 -7.87 -5.56 -17.66
CA LYS A 143 -7.18 -5.68 -16.38
C LYS A 143 -5.94 -6.55 -16.50
N TYR A 144 -4.97 -6.30 -15.64
CA TYR A 144 -3.72 -7.06 -15.57
C TYR A 144 -3.48 -7.57 -14.15
N VAL A 145 -3.14 -8.85 -14.01
CA VAL A 145 -2.57 -9.38 -12.76
C VAL A 145 -1.10 -8.99 -12.75
N ILE A 146 -0.66 -8.30 -11.71
CA ILE A 146 0.70 -7.78 -11.63
C ILE A 146 1.39 -8.25 -10.35
N ASP A 147 2.71 -8.38 -10.41
CA ASP A 147 3.53 -8.38 -9.19
C ASP A 147 3.79 -6.93 -8.77
N PRO A 148 3.23 -6.45 -7.65
CA PRO A 148 3.32 -5.05 -7.28
C PRO A 148 4.76 -4.62 -6.98
N PHE A 149 5.61 -5.52 -6.50
CA PHE A 149 7.03 -5.21 -6.27
C PHE A 149 7.76 -4.94 -7.59
N SER A 150 7.66 -5.86 -8.56
CA SER A 150 8.27 -5.70 -9.88
C SER A 150 7.73 -4.47 -10.62
N PHE A 151 6.44 -4.15 -10.45
CA PHE A 151 5.85 -2.97 -11.07
C PHE A 151 6.39 -1.66 -10.46
N LEU A 152 6.50 -1.57 -9.12
CA LEU A 152 7.12 -0.40 -8.46
C LEU A 152 8.61 -0.25 -8.79
N GLN A 153 9.35 -1.36 -8.92
CA GLN A 153 10.74 -1.33 -9.38
C GLN A 153 10.85 -0.73 -10.79
N TRP A 154 9.98 -1.15 -11.70
CA TRP A 154 9.93 -0.59 -13.05
C TRP A 154 9.59 0.90 -13.06
N LEU A 155 8.60 1.33 -12.26
CA LEU A 155 8.28 2.76 -12.10
C LEU A 155 9.44 3.56 -11.49
N SER A 156 10.14 2.99 -10.51
CA SER A 156 11.31 3.63 -9.89
C SER A 156 12.43 3.85 -10.90
N GLN A 157 12.73 2.86 -11.74
CA GLN A 157 13.74 3.00 -12.80
C GLN A 157 13.37 4.10 -13.81
N ARG A 158 12.07 4.20 -14.15
CA ARG A 158 11.57 5.30 -14.99
C ARG A 158 11.75 6.64 -14.31
N ALA A 159 11.42 6.74 -13.03
CA ALA A 159 11.60 7.97 -12.27
C ALA A 159 13.08 8.42 -12.21
N GLU A 160 13.98 7.49 -11.90
CA GLU A 160 15.43 7.75 -11.86
C GLU A 160 15.97 8.22 -13.23
N SER A 161 15.51 7.60 -14.33
CA SER A 161 15.90 7.99 -15.69
C SER A 161 15.48 9.42 -16.05
N MET A 162 14.49 9.99 -15.35
CA MET A 162 14.03 11.38 -15.52
C MET A 162 14.75 12.37 -14.57
N GLY A 163 15.79 11.92 -13.86
CA GLY A 163 16.57 12.75 -12.95
C GLY A 163 15.87 13.06 -11.63
N ILE A 164 14.95 12.19 -11.19
CA ILE A 164 14.29 12.29 -9.87
C ILE A 164 15.25 11.75 -8.81
N CYS A 165 15.40 12.48 -7.71
CA CYS A 165 16.28 12.08 -6.62
C CYS A 165 15.59 11.09 -5.69
N MET A 166 15.89 9.80 -5.84
CA MET A 166 15.38 8.73 -4.99
C MET A 166 16.22 8.59 -3.71
N PHE A 167 15.56 8.61 -2.54
CA PHE A 167 16.17 8.34 -1.23
C PHE A 167 15.49 7.13 -0.58
N SER A 168 16.01 5.94 -0.85
CA SER A 168 15.53 4.69 -0.24
C SER A 168 16.22 4.41 1.10
N GLY A 169 15.57 3.64 1.97
CA GLY A 169 16.05 3.31 3.31
C GLY A 169 15.94 4.48 4.30
N VAL A 170 15.12 5.49 3.98
CA VAL A 170 14.97 6.73 4.73
C VAL A 170 13.51 6.91 5.12
N SER A 171 13.23 6.87 6.42
CA SER A 171 11.89 7.08 6.96
C SER A 171 11.68 8.55 7.28
N ALA A 172 10.64 9.17 6.71
CA ALA A 172 10.15 10.44 7.21
C ALA A 172 9.62 10.24 8.64
N THR A 173 10.05 11.08 9.59
CA THR A 173 9.73 10.95 11.02
C THR A 173 8.72 11.99 11.47
N SER A 174 8.84 13.24 11.01
CA SER A 174 7.91 14.31 11.36
C SER A 174 7.84 15.39 10.28
N PRO A 175 6.72 16.12 10.17
CA PRO A 175 6.64 17.30 9.32
C PRO A 175 7.51 18.44 9.87
N ILE A 176 8.01 19.29 8.98
CA ILE A 176 8.66 20.55 9.33
C ILE A 176 7.64 21.66 9.13
N TYR A 177 7.23 22.31 10.21
CA TYR A 177 6.34 23.46 10.15
C TYR A 177 7.10 24.77 10.11
N ASP A 178 6.54 25.76 9.41
CA ASP A 178 7.03 27.13 9.44
C ASP A 178 6.67 27.82 10.76
N THR A 179 7.67 28.24 11.52
CA THR A 179 7.48 28.89 12.82
C THR A 179 7.28 30.40 12.72
N THR A 180 7.30 30.97 11.50
CA THR A 180 7.20 32.42 11.29
C THR A 180 5.78 32.95 11.06
N SER A 181 4.79 32.07 10.92
CA SER A 181 3.38 32.45 10.71
C SER A 181 2.55 32.09 11.95
N ASP A 182 2.06 33.10 12.68
CA ASP A 182 1.26 32.91 13.90
C ASP A 182 -0.18 32.39 13.64
N LYS A 183 -0.58 32.16 12.38
CA LYS A 183 -1.99 31.89 12.03
C LYS A 183 -2.26 30.51 11.42
N GLU A 184 -1.33 29.90 10.70
CA GLU A 184 -1.51 28.57 10.10
C GLU A 184 -0.20 27.76 10.14
N MET A 185 -0.31 26.45 10.37
CA MET A 185 0.84 25.55 10.43
C MET A 185 1.30 25.14 9.03
N HIS A 186 2.10 25.98 8.36
CA HIS A 186 2.55 25.68 6.99
C HIS A 186 3.61 24.57 6.95
N VAL A 187 3.43 23.56 6.11
CA VAL A 187 4.41 22.48 5.93
C VAL A 187 5.51 22.93 4.96
N LYS A 188 6.77 22.89 5.40
CA LYS A 188 7.97 23.21 4.60
C LYS A 188 8.81 22.00 4.22
N GLY A 189 8.33 20.80 4.49
CA GLY A 189 9.05 19.55 4.24
C GLY A 189 8.97 18.59 5.41
N VAL A 190 9.98 17.72 5.54
CA VAL A 190 10.01 16.65 6.55
C VAL A 190 11.39 16.43 7.14
N LEU A 191 11.41 16.02 8.41
CA LEU A 191 12.55 15.35 9.02
C LEU A 191 12.54 13.89 8.59
N ALA A 192 13.71 13.35 8.31
CA ALA A 192 13.84 11.94 7.97
C ALA A 192 15.10 11.33 8.59
N SER A 193 15.03 10.03 8.89
CA SER A 193 16.12 9.27 9.48
C SER A 193 16.40 7.98 8.68
N PRO A 194 17.67 7.57 8.53
CA PRO A 194 17.99 6.26 7.97
C PRO A 194 17.40 5.14 8.83
N MET A 195 16.76 4.14 8.21
CA MET A 195 16.12 3.04 8.95
C MET A 195 17.11 2.24 9.82
N ALA A 196 18.36 2.14 9.38
CA ALA A 196 19.43 1.47 10.13
C ALA A 196 19.79 2.16 11.45
N ASP A 197 19.40 3.42 11.64
CA ASP A 197 19.80 4.26 12.78
C ASP A 197 18.56 4.83 13.52
N ARG A 198 17.80 3.94 14.19
CA ARG A 198 16.57 4.29 14.94
C ARG A 198 16.79 5.21 16.15
N LYS A 199 18.02 5.58 16.50
CA LYS A 199 18.32 6.43 17.67
C LYS A 199 18.08 7.93 17.42
N HIS A 200 17.49 8.33 16.27
CA HIS A 200 17.24 9.73 15.90
C HIS A 200 18.51 10.61 15.92
N GLU A 201 19.68 9.99 15.95
CA GLU A 201 20.94 10.70 16.06
C GLU A 201 21.32 11.36 14.72
N LYS A 202 20.84 10.86 13.57
CA LYS A 202 21.18 11.42 12.25
C LYS A 202 19.94 11.82 11.47
N GLU A 203 19.13 12.72 12.02
CA GLU A 203 18.03 13.33 11.26
C GLU A 203 18.56 14.26 10.17
N ILE A 204 18.02 14.07 8.96
CA ILE A 204 18.27 14.87 7.77
C ILE A 204 17.03 15.71 7.53
N ARG A 205 17.22 17.00 7.25
CA ARG A 205 16.12 17.90 6.86
C ARG A 205 15.93 17.84 5.35
N PHE A 206 14.72 17.52 4.91
CA PHE A 206 14.29 17.63 3.53
C PHE A 206 13.30 18.77 3.42
N GLN A 207 13.73 19.88 2.84
CA GLN A 207 12.91 21.08 2.69
C GLN A 207 12.33 21.15 1.28
N ALA A 208 11.01 21.36 1.21
CA ALA A 208 10.30 21.66 -0.01
C ALA A 208 10.17 23.17 -0.16
N ARG A 209 10.58 23.72 -1.31
CA ARG A 209 10.42 25.15 -1.62
C ARG A 209 9.01 25.49 -2.05
N LEU A 210 8.26 24.53 -2.60
CA LEU A 210 6.91 24.75 -3.11
C LEU A 210 5.88 23.88 -2.40
N GLN A 211 6.01 22.56 -2.43
CA GLN A 211 4.98 21.65 -1.89
C GLN A 211 5.59 20.34 -1.37
N THR A 212 5.00 19.81 -0.30
CA THR A 212 5.29 18.46 0.20
C THR A 212 4.11 17.53 -0.09
N ILE A 213 4.35 16.46 -0.85
CA ILE A 213 3.31 15.47 -1.20
C ILE A 213 3.45 14.27 -0.26
N PHE A 214 2.36 13.89 0.39
CA PHE A 214 2.31 12.77 1.31
C PHE A 214 1.59 11.57 0.64
N ALA A 215 2.37 10.52 0.40
CA ALA A 215 2.02 9.31 -0.34
C ALA A 215 2.47 8.03 0.42
N ASP A 216 2.56 8.11 1.77
CA ASP A 216 2.98 7.03 2.68
C ASP A 216 1.93 5.91 2.86
N GLY A 217 0.75 6.10 2.27
CA GLY A 217 -0.31 5.10 2.11
C GLY A 217 -1.11 4.84 3.39
N CYS A 218 -1.69 3.64 3.49
CA CYS A 218 -2.55 3.29 4.63
C CYS A 218 -1.73 2.74 5.80
N SER A 219 -1.71 3.50 6.89
CA SER A 219 -1.02 3.18 8.14
C SER A 219 -1.97 2.96 9.31
N GLY A 220 -3.13 3.64 9.31
CA GLY A 220 -4.15 3.55 10.36
C GLY A 220 -3.65 3.91 11.77
N CYS A 221 -2.46 4.50 11.90
CA CYS A 221 -1.78 4.74 13.16
C CYS A 221 -1.29 6.19 13.28
N HIS A 222 -1.31 6.76 14.50
CA HIS A 222 -0.82 8.12 14.79
C HIS A 222 0.68 8.33 14.47
N HIS A 223 1.43 7.26 14.22
CA HIS A 223 2.87 7.34 13.92
C HIS A 223 3.15 7.52 12.42
N SER A 224 2.12 7.52 11.58
CA SER A 224 2.26 7.90 10.17
C SER A 224 2.17 9.40 10.03
N ILE A 225 3.03 9.94 9.18
CA ILE A 225 3.16 11.39 8.98
C ILE A 225 1.87 11.99 8.42
N SER A 226 1.20 11.28 7.51
CA SER A 226 -0.08 11.72 6.95
C SER A 226 -1.16 11.80 8.02
N GLN A 227 -1.16 10.88 9.00
CA GLN A 227 -2.13 10.89 10.08
C GLN A 227 -1.89 12.04 11.07
N SER A 228 -0.62 12.34 11.38
CA SER A 228 -0.26 13.55 12.16
C SER A 228 -0.79 14.80 11.47
N ILE A 229 -0.49 14.96 10.18
CA ILE A 229 -0.91 16.13 9.39
C ILE A 229 -2.43 16.26 9.34
N MET A 230 -3.15 15.14 9.14
CA MET A 230 -4.61 15.16 9.16
C MET A 230 -5.18 15.63 10.50
N GLU A 231 -4.52 15.32 11.62
CA GLU A 231 -4.92 15.76 12.97
C GLU A 231 -4.57 17.22 13.21
N ASP A 232 -3.33 17.59 12.90
CA ASP A 232 -2.76 18.92 13.05
C ASP A 232 -3.58 19.98 12.27
N HIS A 233 -4.02 19.64 11.06
CA HIS A 233 -4.84 20.51 10.21
C HIS A 233 -6.35 20.22 10.25
N LYS A 234 -6.80 19.25 11.06
CA LYS A 234 -8.21 18.82 11.14
C LYS A 234 -8.84 18.47 9.79
N LEU A 235 -8.07 17.81 8.92
CA LEU A 235 -8.49 17.52 7.54
C LEU A 235 -9.68 16.55 7.46
N ASN A 236 -9.84 15.70 8.47
CA ASN A 236 -10.95 14.76 8.57
C ASN A 236 -12.29 15.45 8.89
N ASP A 237 -12.29 16.67 9.46
CA ASP A 237 -13.53 17.39 9.80
C ASP A 237 -14.31 17.80 8.53
N TYR A 238 -13.65 17.79 7.37
CA TYR A 238 -14.25 18.04 6.06
C TYR A 238 -14.85 16.78 5.42
N ALA A 239 -14.54 15.59 5.93
CA ALA A 239 -15.11 14.35 5.45
C ALA A 239 -16.57 14.21 5.91
N MET A 240 -17.38 13.47 5.16
CA MET A 240 -18.75 13.18 5.58
C MET A 240 -18.73 12.26 6.81
N ASP A 241 -17.93 11.20 6.76
CA ASP A 241 -17.81 10.17 7.79
C ASP A 241 -16.34 9.86 8.13
N ASP A 242 -16.08 9.36 9.34
CA ASP A 242 -14.76 8.86 9.75
C ASP A 242 -14.28 7.74 8.80
N GLN A 243 -12.97 7.68 8.55
CA GLN A 243 -12.37 6.61 7.74
C GLN A 243 -12.54 5.24 8.41
N VAL A 244 -13.04 4.28 7.64
CA VAL A 244 -13.15 2.87 8.03
C VAL A 244 -11.98 2.10 7.44
N TYR A 245 -11.49 1.09 8.14
CA TYR A 245 -10.34 0.31 7.69
C TYR A 245 -10.63 -1.19 7.70
N ALA A 246 -9.98 -1.92 6.81
CA ALA A 246 -9.84 -3.37 6.89
C ALA A 246 -8.39 -3.79 7.04
N ILE A 247 -8.22 -5.02 7.50
CA ILE A 247 -6.94 -5.73 7.40
C ILE A 247 -7.01 -6.75 6.27
N GLY A 248 -6.11 -6.59 5.30
CA GLY A 248 -5.85 -7.57 4.26
C GLY A 248 -4.69 -8.47 4.68
N LEU A 249 -4.87 -9.77 4.55
CA LEU A 249 -3.82 -10.78 4.70
C LEU A 249 -3.64 -11.47 3.35
N LYS A 250 -2.38 -11.67 2.96
CA LYS A 250 -2.01 -12.27 1.68
C LYS A 250 -0.93 -13.32 1.90
N GLU A 251 -1.08 -14.44 1.21
CA GLU A 251 -0.03 -15.42 0.96
C GLU A 251 0.26 -15.51 -0.54
N SER A 252 1.53 -15.71 -0.90
CA SER A 252 1.93 -16.03 -2.27
C SER A 252 2.31 -17.50 -2.34
N TRP A 253 1.71 -18.25 -3.25
CA TRP A 253 1.88 -19.68 -3.37
C TRP A 253 2.50 -20.04 -4.71
N ARG A 254 3.55 -20.88 -4.69
CA ARG A 254 4.00 -21.62 -5.87
C ARG A 254 3.08 -22.82 -6.04
N ILE A 255 2.49 -22.97 -7.21
CA ILE A 255 1.53 -24.04 -7.50
C ILE A 255 2.10 -25.04 -8.50
N LEU A 256 1.48 -26.21 -8.56
CA LEU A 256 1.84 -27.25 -9.52
C LEU A 256 1.57 -26.78 -10.96
N PRO A 257 2.43 -27.09 -11.95
CA PRO A 257 2.28 -26.62 -13.34
C PRO A 257 0.91 -26.91 -13.96
N GLU A 258 0.32 -28.07 -13.67
CA GLU A 258 -0.99 -28.48 -14.16
C GLU A 258 -2.17 -27.69 -13.58
N LYS A 259 -1.96 -26.96 -12.47
CA LYS A 259 -2.98 -26.13 -11.82
C LYS A 259 -2.94 -24.66 -12.26
N VAL A 260 -1.90 -24.28 -13.01
CA VAL A 260 -1.71 -22.91 -13.51
C VAL A 260 -2.79 -22.58 -14.52
N ASN A 261 -3.51 -21.48 -14.28
CA ASN A 261 -4.51 -20.93 -15.19
C ASN A 261 -4.24 -19.44 -15.37
N PRO A 262 -3.37 -19.06 -16.32
CA PRO A 262 -2.85 -17.70 -16.44
C PRO A 262 -3.96 -16.65 -16.57
N GLY A 263 -3.99 -15.69 -15.65
CA GLY A 263 -4.96 -14.59 -15.67
C GLY A 263 -6.33 -14.98 -15.13
N ARG A 264 -6.43 -16.11 -14.41
CA ARG A 264 -7.60 -16.43 -13.57
C ARG A 264 -7.61 -15.51 -12.36
N VAL A 265 -8.72 -14.80 -12.20
CA VAL A 265 -9.01 -13.92 -11.07
C VAL A 265 -10.35 -14.35 -10.49
N PHE A 266 -10.45 -14.48 -9.18
CA PHE A 266 -11.76 -14.53 -8.56
C PHE A 266 -11.77 -13.93 -7.16
N HIS A 267 -12.98 -13.54 -6.77
CA HIS A 267 -13.29 -13.05 -5.44
C HIS A 267 -14.42 -13.87 -4.85
N ALA A 268 -14.46 -13.95 -3.53
CA ALA A 268 -15.55 -14.63 -2.86
C ALA A 268 -15.95 -13.95 -1.55
N VAL A 269 -17.26 -13.96 -1.27
CA VAL A 269 -17.87 -13.44 -0.05
C VAL A 269 -18.56 -14.55 0.72
N GLY A 270 -18.77 -14.36 2.03
CA GLY A 270 -19.33 -15.38 2.92
C GLY A 270 -18.26 -16.16 3.65
N TRP A 271 -18.39 -17.49 3.69
CA TRP A 271 -17.51 -18.38 4.45
C TRP A 271 -16.02 -18.12 4.12
N PRO A 272 -15.13 -18.07 5.12
CA PRO A 272 -15.33 -18.45 6.52
C PRO A 272 -15.86 -17.31 7.42
N LEU A 273 -16.11 -16.12 6.85
CA LEU A 273 -16.61 -14.98 7.59
C LEU A 273 -18.10 -15.18 7.92
N GLN A 274 -18.48 -14.70 9.11
CA GLN A 274 -19.87 -14.66 9.51
C GLN A 274 -20.62 -13.58 8.74
N PRO A 275 -21.95 -13.72 8.51
CA PRO A 275 -22.72 -12.73 7.75
C PRO A 275 -22.62 -11.28 8.27
N HIS A 276 -22.35 -11.08 9.56
CA HIS A 276 -22.26 -9.76 10.20
C HIS A 276 -20.88 -9.10 10.04
N THR A 277 -19.88 -9.89 9.61
CA THR A 277 -18.50 -9.47 9.41
C THR A 277 -18.31 -9.09 7.95
N PHE A 278 -18.05 -7.81 7.68
CA PHE A 278 -17.73 -7.38 6.32
C PHE A 278 -16.33 -7.86 5.95
N GLY A 279 -16.20 -8.40 4.76
CA GLY A 279 -14.95 -8.88 4.23
C GLY A 279 -15.16 -9.82 3.05
N GLY A 280 -14.06 -10.31 2.52
CA GLY A 280 -14.06 -11.18 1.36
C GLY A 280 -12.69 -11.79 1.14
N SER A 281 -12.61 -12.65 0.16
CA SER A 281 -11.41 -13.38 -0.21
C SER A 281 -11.12 -13.23 -1.68
N PHE A 282 -9.87 -13.46 -2.07
CA PHE A 282 -9.44 -13.36 -3.45
C PHE A 282 -8.37 -14.39 -3.79
N MET A 283 -8.31 -14.76 -5.06
CA MET A 283 -7.16 -15.49 -5.62
C MET A 283 -6.87 -15.06 -7.05
N TYR A 284 -5.61 -14.73 -7.33
CA TYR A 284 -5.16 -14.23 -8.63
C TYR A 284 -3.97 -15.04 -9.13
N ASP A 285 -4.08 -15.53 -10.36
CA ASP A 285 -3.07 -16.36 -11.02
C ASP A 285 -2.17 -15.51 -11.92
N HIS A 286 -0.88 -15.46 -11.58
CA HIS A 286 0.12 -14.66 -12.28
C HIS A 286 0.60 -15.31 -13.59
N GLY A 287 0.21 -16.55 -13.87
CA GLY A 287 0.66 -17.31 -15.04
C GLY A 287 2.10 -17.80 -14.99
N SER A 288 2.91 -17.30 -14.05
CA SER A 288 4.32 -17.66 -13.83
C SER A 288 4.52 -18.85 -12.87
N GLY A 289 3.46 -19.62 -12.60
CA GLY A 289 3.47 -20.70 -11.60
C GLY A 289 3.21 -20.22 -10.16
N TYR A 290 2.79 -18.96 -10.00
CA TYR A 290 2.46 -18.38 -8.70
C TYR A 290 1.02 -17.87 -8.65
N VAL A 291 0.40 -17.98 -7.47
CA VAL A 291 -0.90 -17.36 -7.18
C VAL A 291 -0.81 -16.47 -5.94
N SER A 292 -1.46 -15.31 -6.00
CA SER A 292 -1.76 -14.50 -4.82
C SER A 292 -3.07 -15.00 -4.22
N LEU A 293 -3.11 -15.30 -2.93
CA LEU A 293 -4.32 -15.69 -2.19
C LEU A 293 -4.45 -14.79 -0.97
N GLY A 294 -5.65 -14.29 -0.67
CA GLY A 294 -5.83 -13.51 0.54
C GLY A 294 -7.26 -13.38 1.02
N ILE A 295 -7.38 -12.82 2.23
CA ILE A 295 -8.64 -12.46 2.87
C ILE A 295 -8.55 -11.01 3.36
N VAL A 296 -9.64 -10.27 3.21
CA VAL A 296 -9.82 -8.92 3.71
C VAL A 296 -10.94 -8.96 4.73
N ILE A 297 -10.69 -8.43 5.93
CA ILE A 297 -11.67 -8.40 7.02
C ILE A 297 -11.73 -6.98 7.55
N SER A 298 -12.94 -6.43 7.60
CA SER A 298 -13.14 -5.09 8.10
C SER A 298 -12.89 -5.01 9.60
N LYS A 299 -12.24 -3.91 10.00
CA LYS A 299 -12.08 -3.50 11.38
C LYS A 299 -13.11 -2.41 11.65
N ASP A 300 -14.34 -2.81 11.90
CA ASP A 300 -15.45 -1.92 12.25
C ASP A 300 -15.33 -1.31 13.66
N GLU A 301 -14.12 -1.31 14.24
CA GLU A 301 -13.85 -0.71 15.54
C GLU A 301 -13.51 0.78 15.34
N PRO A 302 -13.91 1.67 16.28
CA PRO A 302 -13.53 3.08 16.21
C PRO A 302 -12.00 3.23 16.14
N ARG A 303 -11.52 4.22 15.37
CA ARG A 303 -10.09 4.56 15.25
C ARG A 303 -9.36 4.58 16.60
N SER A 304 -9.97 5.18 17.63
CA SER A 304 -9.42 5.27 18.99
C SER A 304 -9.20 3.91 19.69
N GLU A 305 -9.96 2.87 19.33
CA GLU A 305 -9.82 1.53 19.90
C GLU A 305 -8.74 0.71 19.18
N LEU A 306 -8.58 0.90 17.87
CA LEU A 306 -7.49 0.33 17.04
C LEU A 306 -6.10 0.69 17.59
N LEU A 307 -5.99 1.82 18.28
CA LEU A 307 -4.77 2.41 18.82
C LEU A 307 -4.50 2.03 20.28
N SER A 308 -5.47 1.41 20.97
CA SER A 308 -5.31 1.01 22.35
C SER A 308 -4.50 -0.29 22.45
N VAL A 309 -3.17 -0.15 22.46
CA VAL A 309 -2.16 -1.25 22.56
C VAL A 309 -2.32 -2.12 23.83
N LYS A 310 -3.14 -1.70 24.80
CA LYS A 310 -3.47 -2.50 25.99
C LYS A 310 -4.51 -3.58 25.67
N ARG A 311 -4.04 -4.70 25.12
CA ARG A 311 -4.61 -6.07 25.26
C ARG A 311 -6.14 -6.16 25.40
N LYS A 312 -6.92 -5.49 24.55
CA LYS A 312 -8.31 -5.91 24.36
C LYS A 312 -8.27 -7.07 23.38
N ARG A 313 -8.61 -8.28 23.86
CA ARG A 313 -9.02 -9.39 22.99
C ARG A 313 -9.97 -8.80 21.94
N ASN A 314 -9.73 -9.08 20.66
CA ASN A 314 -10.55 -8.62 19.53
C ASN A 314 -12.02 -8.63 19.95
N LYS A 315 -12.71 -7.48 19.98
CA LYS A 315 -14.11 -7.40 20.44
C LYS A 315 -15.07 -8.18 19.54
N LEU A 316 -14.62 -8.61 18.36
CA LEU A 316 -15.35 -9.50 17.46
C LEU A 316 -15.09 -11.00 17.70
N GLY A 317 -14.06 -11.40 18.46
CA GLY A 317 -13.68 -12.81 18.60
C GLY A 317 -13.15 -13.48 17.31
N VAL A 318 -13.00 -12.71 16.23
CA VAL A 318 -12.47 -13.18 14.94
C VAL A 318 -10.96 -13.01 14.93
N ASP A 319 -10.20 -14.01 14.52
CA ASP A 319 -8.76 -13.89 14.26
C ASP A 319 -8.53 -13.89 12.75
N PRO A 320 -8.18 -12.75 12.13
CA PRO A 320 -7.99 -12.65 10.69
C PRO A 320 -6.96 -13.63 10.13
N PHE A 321 -5.93 -13.97 10.90
CA PHE A 321 -4.94 -14.95 10.48
C PHE A 321 -5.57 -16.34 10.40
N GLN A 322 -6.32 -16.73 11.42
CA GLN A 322 -6.97 -18.04 11.45
C GLN A 322 -8.10 -18.16 10.42
N GLU A 323 -8.82 -17.07 10.12
CA GLU A 323 -9.79 -17.09 9.02
C GLU A 323 -9.12 -17.29 7.65
N LEU A 324 -7.95 -16.72 7.41
CA LEU A 324 -7.16 -17.03 6.21
C LEU A 324 -6.76 -18.51 6.19
N GLN A 325 -6.33 -19.07 7.32
CA GLN A 325 -5.96 -20.48 7.40
C GLN A 325 -7.17 -21.40 7.12
N ARG A 326 -8.36 -21.08 7.64
CA ARG A 326 -9.60 -21.79 7.35
C ARG A 326 -10.02 -21.68 5.88
N LEU A 327 -9.98 -20.47 5.32
CA LEU A 327 -10.37 -20.19 3.93
C LEU A 327 -9.69 -21.15 2.94
N LYS A 328 -8.40 -21.43 3.15
CA LYS A 328 -7.59 -22.30 2.29
C LYS A 328 -8.12 -23.73 2.16
N HIS A 329 -8.90 -24.21 3.13
CA HIS A 329 -9.52 -25.54 3.10
C HIS A 329 -10.75 -25.63 2.20
N HIS A 330 -11.34 -24.50 1.81
CA HIS A 330 -12.49 -24.52 0.90
C HIS A 330 -12.06 -25.03 -0.49
N PRO A 331 -12.81 -25.95 -1.14
CA PRO A 331 -12.42 -26.56 -2.42
C PRO A 331 -12.04 -25.57 -3.53
N LEU A 332 -12.70 -24.40 -3.56
CA LEU A 332 -12.37 -23.30 -4.48
C LEU A 332 -10.89 -22.88 -4.42
N PHE A 333 -10.29 -22.89 -3.24
CA PHE A 333 -8.89 -22.51 -3.01
C PHE A 333 -7.99 -23.74 -2.94
N ARG A 334 -8.37 -24.73 -2.14
CA ARG A 334 -7.61 -25.97 -1.91
C ARG A 334 -7.20 -26.63 -3.22
N ASN A 335 -8.12 -26.73 -4.18
CA ASN A 335 -7.86 -27.40 -5.46
C ASN A 335 -6.71 -26.75 -6.25
N VAL A 336 -6.41 -25.47 -6.01
CA VAL A 336 -5.31 -24.75 -6.68
C VAL A 336 -3.99 -24.84 -5.92
N ILE A 337 -4.02 -24.76 -4.59
CA ILE A 337 -2.79 -24.69 -3.77
C ILE A 337 -2.31 -26.06 -3.26
N GLU A 338 -3.14 -27.09 -3.29
CA GLU A 338 -2.77 -28.44 -2.82
C GLU A 338 -1.59 -28.99 -3.64
N GLY A 339 -0.55 -29.47 -2.94
CA GLY A 339 0.73 -29.89 -3.52
C GLY A 339 1.70 -28.73 -3.84
N GLY A 340 1.28 -27.48 -3.63
CA GLY A 340 2.11 -26.29 -3.77
C GLY A 340 2.90 -25.93 -2.51
N GLU A 341 3.60 -24.80 -2.58
CA GLU A 341 4.45 -24.26 -1.51
C GLU A 341 4.08 -22.80 -1.23
N CYS A 342 3.83 -22.46 0.04
CA CYS A 342 3.66 -21.07 0.46
C CYS A 342 5.02 -20.37 0.54
N VAL A 343 5.21 -19.31 -0.25
CA VAL A 343 6.49 -18.65 -0.46
C VAL A 343 6.61 -17.39 0.40
N SER A 344 5.53 -16.63 0.54
CA SER A 344 5.53 -15.39 1.32
C SER A 344 4.19 -15.14 1.99
N PHE A 345 4.22 -14.40 3.09
CA PHE A 345 3.06 -13.98 3.86
C PHE A 345 3.19 -12.51 4.25
N GLY A 346 2.09 -11.76 4.16
CA GLY A 346 2.03 -10.38 4.60
C GLY A 346 0.64 -9.95 5.07
N ARG A 347 0.59 -8.84 5.79
CA ARG A 347 -0.65 -8.16 6.18
C ARG A 347 -0.52 -6.64 6.04
N ARG A 348 -1.58 -5.96 5.65
CA ARG A 348 -1.63 -4.50 5.53
C ARG A 348 -3.03 -3.97 5.83
N LEU A 349 -3.12 -2.74 6.31
CA LEU A 349 -4.39 -2.04 6.43
C LEU A 349 -4.80 -1.46 5.07
N ILE A 350 -6.11 -1.37 4.84
CA ILE A 350 -6.72 -0.85 3.62
C ILE A 350 -7.83 0.12 4.05
N PRO A 351 -7.91 1.35 3.51
CA PRO A 351 -9.04 2.23 3.77
C PRO A 351 -10.27 1.70 3.02
N GLU A 352 -11.41 1.67 3.70
CA GLU A 352 -12.69 1.16 3.19
C GLU A 352 -13.82 2.20 3.27
N GLY A 353 -13.55 3.40 3.77
CA GLY A 353 -14.55 4.45 3.87
C GLY A 353 -15.02 4.99 2.52
N GLY A 354 -14.18 4.88 1.48
CA GLY A 354 -14.51 5.32 0.13
C GLY A 354 -14.84 6.81 0.06
N PHE A 355 -15.80 7.17 -0.80
CA PHE A 355 -16.16 8.56 -1.08
C PHE A 355 -16.53 9.38 0.18
N GLN A 356 -17.29 8.80 1.11
CA GLN A 356 -17.75 9.48 2.32
C GLN A 356 -16.63 9.86 3.28
N SER A 357 -15.51 9.15 3.22
CA SER A 357 -14.39 9.30 4.17
C SER A 357 -13.16 9.94 3.55
N MET A 358 -13.27 10.55 2.37
CA MET A 358 -12.18 11.34 1.82
C MET A 358 -11.99 12.61 2.66
N PRO A 359 -10.79 12.85 3.22
CA PRO A 359 -10.50 14.08 3.95
C PRO A 359 -10.33 15.24 2.97
N LYS A 360 -10.16 16.45 3.50
CA LYS A 360 -9.55 17.53 2.72
C LYS A 360 -8.11 17.15 2.40
N MET A 361 -7.71 17.23 1.13
CA MET A 361 -6.42 16.70 0.68
C MET A 361 -5.38 17.79 0.49
N SER A 362 -5.80 19.04 0.25
CA SER A 362 -4.90 20.20 0.23
C SER A 362 -4.83 20.91 1.59
N PHE A 363 -3.64 21.34 1.98
CA PHE A 363 -3.36 22.14 3.16
C PHE A 363 -2.13 23.02 2.91
N PRO A 364 -1.84 24.01 3.78
CA PRO A 364 -0.77 24.96 3.50
C PRO A 364 0.60 24.26 3.38
N GLY A 365 1.17 24.26 2.17
CA GLY A 365 2.47 23.66 1.85
C GLY A 365 2.48 22.15 1.63
N GLY A 366 1.31 21.49 1.53
CA GLY A 366 1.29 20.08 1.15
C GLY A 366 -0.04 19.51 0.64
N LEU A 367 0.07 18.28 0.13
CA LEU A 367 -1.02 17.50 -0.46
C LEU A 367 -1.02 16.05 0.07
N LEU A 368 -2.20 15.47 0.30
CA LEU A 368 -2.40 14.03 0.56
C LEU A 368 -2.85 13.31 -0.71
N ILE A 369 -2.23 12.18 -1.05
CA ILE A 369 -2.59 11.41 -2.26
C ILE A 369 -2.66 9.89 -2.01
N GLY A 370 -3.38 9.18 -2.88
CA GLY A 370 -3.55 7.72 -2.83
C GLY A 370 -4.24 7.23 -1.55
N ASP A 371 -3.76 6.12 -1.01
CA ASP A 371 -4.35 5.50 0.19
C ASP A 371 -4.26 6.38 1.44
N ALA A 372 -3.32 7.33 1.50
CA ALA A 372 -3.26 8.31 2.58
C ALA A 372 -4.49 9.23 2.60
N ALA A 373 -5.07 9.50 1.42
CA ALA A 373 -6.34 10.22 1.24
C ALA A 373 -7.55 9.27 1.16
N GLY A 374 -7.37 7.96 1.38
CA GLY A 374 -8.47 6.99 1.38
C GLY A 374 -9.06 6.65 0.01
N MET A 375 -8.32 6.88 -1.08
CA MET A 375 -8.82 6.73 -2.46
C MET A 375 -8.87 5.27 -2.94
N VAL A 376 -9.62 4.41 -2.26
CA VAL A 376 -9.79 2.99 -2.60
C VAL A 376 -11.23 2.69 -2.95
N ASN A 377 -11.46 2.07 -4.11
CA ASN A 377 -12.76 1.53 -4.47
C ASN A 377 -12.94 0.16 -3.82
N VAL A 378 -13.79 0.10 -2.79
CA VAL A 378 -14.07 -1.12 -2.02
C VAL A 378 -14.87 -2.14 -2.81
N PHE A 379 -15.80 -1.69 -3.65
CA PHE A 379 -16.62 -2.59 -4.47
C PHE A 379 -15.75 -3.36 -5.48
N LYS A 380 -14.80 -2.68 -6.11
CA LYS A 380 -13.83 -3.28 -7.05
C LYS A 380 -12.66 -3.96 -6.35
N ILE A 381 -12.40 -3.63 -5.08
CA ILE A 381 -11.22 -4.04 -4.31
C ILE A 381 -9.93 -3.54 -5.00
N LYS A 382 -9.95 -2.27 -5.43
CA LYS A 382 -8.84 -1.66 -6.18
C LYS A 382 -8.57 -0.24 -5.72
N GLY A 383 -7.29 0.08 -5.56
CA GLY A 383 -6.79 1.42 -5.27
C GLY A 383 -5.57 1.83 -6.08
N ILE A 384 -5.00 0.94 -6.91
CA ILE A 384 -3.74 1.23 -7.61
C ILE A 384 -3.97 2.33 -8.64
N HIS A 385 -4.98 2.20 -9.49
CA HIS A 385 -5.29 3.15 -10.55
C HIS A 385 -5.72 4.52 -10.01
N THR A 386 -6.58 4.57 -8.98
CA THR A 386 -6.94 5.82 -8.29
C THR A 386 -5.74 6.46 -7.61
N SER A 387 -4.86 5.67 -6.97
CA SER A 387 -3.64 6.20 -6.36
C SER A 387 -2.71 6.81 -7.42
N MET A 388 -2.48 6.14 -8.55
CA MET A 388 -1.69 6.69 -9.65
C MET A 388 -2.29 7.99 -10.18
N LYS A 389 -3.60 8.01 -10.44
CA LYS A 389 -4.29 9.21 -10.96
C LYS A 389 -4.22 10.38 -9.99
N SER A 390 -4.34 10.13 -8.68
CA SER A 390 -4.19 11.18 -7.68
C SER A 390 -2.81 11.84 -7.71
N GLY A 391 -1.76 11.05 -7.97
CA GLY A 391 -0.41 11.58 -8.18
C GLY A 391 -0.28 12.37 -9.47
N ILE A 392 -0.89 11.92 -10.56
CA ILE A 392 -0.94 12.65 -11.84
C ILE A 392 -1.58 14.03 -11.64
N ILE A 393 -2.74 14.09 -11.00
CA ILE A 393 -3.47 15.34 -10.75
C ILE A 393 -2.65 16.27 -9.85
N ALA A 394 -2.03 15.73 -8.79
CA ALA A 394 -1.19 16.54 -7.90
C ALA A 394 -0.03 17.20 -8.65
N ALA A 395 0.64 16.44 -9.52
CA ALA A 395 1.72 16.95 -10.35
C ALA A 395 1.24 18.00 -11.37
N ASP A 396 0.12 17.76 -12.04
CA ASP A 396 -0.46 18.70 -13.02
C ASP A 396 -0.82 20.03 -12.35
N VAL A 397 -1.43 19.99 -11.16
CA VAL A 397 -1.82 21.18 -10.40
C VAL A 397 -0.58 21.96 -9.93
N ILE A 398 0.42 21.28 -9.37
CA ILE A 398 1.68 21.91 -8.94
C ILE A 398 2.41 22.55 -10.12
N ALA A 399 2.52 21.84 -11.25
CA ALA A 399 3.16 22.37 -12.44
C ALA A 399 2.40 23.60 -12.97
N LYS A 400 1.06 23.53 -13.04
CA LYS A 400 0.23 24.65 -13.50
C LYS A 400 0.39 25.90 -12.64
N GLU A 401 0.48 25.75 -11.32
CA GLU A 401 0.58 26.91 -10.42
C GLU A 401 1.99 27.51 -10.40
N PHE A 402 3.03 26.67 -10.36
CA PHE A 402 4.38 27.12 -10.01
C PHE A 402 5.36 27.21 -11.17
N LYS A 403 5.16 26.49 -12.29
CA LYS A 403 6.17 26.37 -13.37
C LYS A 403 6.65 27.74 -13.89
N ASP A 404 5.73 28.67 -14.13
CA ASP A 404 6.04 30.00 -14.68
C ASP A 404 6.19 31.09 -13.60
N LYS A 405 5.83 30.78 -12.35
CA LYS A 405 5.75 31.76 -11.25
C LYS A 405 6.63 31.37 -10.05
N LYS A 406 7.59 30.47 -10.22
CA LYS A 406 8.39 29.90 -9.13
C LYS A 406 9.01 30.95 -8.19
N ALA A 407 9.51 32.06 -8.73
CA ALA A 407 10.16 33.11 -7.95
C ALA A 407 9.19 33.97 -7.11
N GLN A 408 7.89 33.88 -7.35
CA GLN A 408 6.87 34.72 -6.71
C GLN A 408 6.20 34.03 -5.52
N HIS A 409 6.42 32.74 -5.32
CA HIS A 409 5.72 31.95 -4.33
C HIS A 409 6.63 31.54 -3.17
N SER A 410 6.04 31.48 -1.97
CA SER A 410 6.73 31.12 -0.73
C SER A 410 6.65 29.63 -0.41
N GLY A 411 5.88 28.86 -1.18
CA GLY A 411 5.63 27.43 -0.95
C GLY A 411 4.69 27.13 0.22
N SER A 412 4.12 28.16 0.84
CA SER A 412 3.21 28.03 1.99
C SER A 412 1.73 27.99 1.58
N GLU A 413 1.45 27.99 0.28
CA GLU A 413 0.10 28.10 -0.27
C GLU A 413 -0.69 26.79 -0.17
N THR A 414 -1.99 26.92 0.06
CA THR A 414 -2.94 25.81 -0.05
C THR A 414 -3.45 25.73 -1.47
N LEU A 415 -3.21 24.60 -2.14
CA LEU A 415 -3.68 24.37 -3.51
C LEU A 415 -5.11 23.84 -3.53
N HIS A 416 -6.10 24.71 -3.27
CA HIS A 416 -7.52 24.32 -3.32
C HIS A 416 -7.95 23.73 -4.67
N SER A 417 -7.31 24.18 -5.75
CA SER A 417 -7.49 23.64 -7.10
C SER A 417 -7.19 22.14 -7.21
N PHE A 418 -6.40 21.57 -6.28
CA PHE A 418 -6.19 20.13 -6.20
C PHE A 418 -7.44 19.38 -5.73
N ASP A 419 -8.11 19.85 -4.67
CA ASP A 419 -9.34 19.22 -4.18
C ASP A 419 -10.45 19.29 -5.24
N GLU A 420 -10.57 20.42 -5.93
CA GLU A 420 -11.49 20.62 -7.06
C GLU A 420 -11.18 19.67 -8.22
N ALA A 421 -9.91 19.58 -8.63
CA ALA A 421 -9.49 18.69 -9.72
C ALA A 421 -9.72 17.21 -9.38
N ILE A 422 -9.57 16.79 -8.12
CA ILE A 422 -9.93 15.44 -7.69
C ILE A 422 -11.44 15.22 -7.76
N ALA A 423 -12.25 16.18 -7.29
CA ALA A 423 -13.70 16.10 -7.35
C ALA A 423 -14.24 16.01 -8.78
N ASP A 424 -13.62 16.73 -9.72
CA ASP A 424 -13.99 16.70 -11.15
C ASP A 424 -13.43 15.48 -11.89
N SER A 425 -12.48 14.75 -11.31
CA SER A 425 -11.84 13.62 -11.97
C SER A 425 -12.72 12.37 -12.03
N TRP A 426 -12.30 11.43 -12.88
CA TRP A 426 -12.92 10.11 -12.95
C TRP A 426 -12.76 9.29 -11.66
N ILE A 427 -11.80 9.63 -10.78
CA ILE A 427 -11.66 8.98 -9.46
C ILE A 427 -12.98 9.12 -8.69
N VAL A 428 -13.52 10.33 -8.64
CA VAL A 428 -14.76 10.59 -7.92
C VAL A 428 -15.96 10.23 -8.79
N ASN A 429 -16.05 10.81 -9.98
CA ASN A 429 -17.27 10.77 -10.78
C ASN A 429 -17.61 9.39 -11.36
N GLU A 430 -16.60 8.60 -11.72
CA GLU A 430 -16.80 7.31 -12.40
C GLU A 430 -16.45 6.10 -11.52
N ASP A 431 -15.73 6.28 -10.41
CA ASP A 431 -15.19 5.17 -9.62
C ASP A 431 -15.71 5.14 -8.17
N LEU A 432 -15.35 6.12 -7.35
CA LEU A 432 -15.72 6.14 -5.93
C LEU A 432 -17.19 6.50 -5.70
N PHE A 433 -17.72 7.53 -6.38
CA PHE A 433 -19.10 7.96 -6.16
C PHE A 433 -20.13 6.91 -6.59
N PRO A 434 -19.99 6.22 -7.74
CA PRO A 434 -20.94 5.15 -8.12
C PRO A 434 -20.94 3.96 -7.17
N SER A 435 -19.87 3.72 -6.41
CA SER A 435 -19.75 2.59 -5.46
C SER A 435 -19.99 2.97 -4.01
N ARG A 436 -20.33 4.24 -3.73
CA ARG A 436 -20.33 4.81 -2.38
C ARG A 436 -21.28 4.13 -1.40
N ASN A 437 -22.44 3.60 -1.82
CA ASN A 437 -23.38 2.99 -0.88
C ASN A 437 -23.11 1.50 -0.63
N VAL A 438 -22.25 0.86 -1.43
CA VAL A 438 -21.95 -0.57 -1.31
C VAL A 438 -21.43 -0.89 0.09
N ARG A 439 -20.35 -0.23 0.55
CA ARG A 439 -19.73 -0.56 1.84
C ARG A 439 -20.65 -0.25 3.05
N PRO A 440 -21.31 0.92 3.13
CA PRO A 440 -22.27 1.19 4.19
C PRO A 440 -23.45 0.21 4.24
N ALA A 441 -23.93 -0.26 3.08
CA ALA A 441 -25.10 -1.13 2.99
C ALA A 441 -24.99 -2.42 3.82
N PHE A 442 -23.79 -2.99 3.94
CA PHE A 442 -23.53 -4.18 4.75
C PHE A 442 -23.67 -3.95 6.26
N LYS A 443 -23.74 -2.69 6.69
CA LYS A 443 -23.93 -2.27 8.08
C LYS A 443 -25.26 -1.55 8.32
N SER A 444 -25.86 -0.97 7.28
CA SER A 444 -27.16 -0.27 7.39
C SER A 444 -28.32 -1.21 7.72
N THR A 445 -28.16 -2.53 7.55
CA THR A 445 -29.21 -3.51 7.82
C THR A 445 -28.80 -4.50 8.91
N ARG A 446 -29.76 -4.98 9.70
CA ARG A 446 -29.55 -6.09 10.64
C ARG A 446 -29.24 -7.43 9.95
N LEU A 447 -29.37 -7.49 8.63
CA LEU A 447 -29.17 -8.68 7.81
C LEU A 447 -27.72 -8.86 7.34
N GLY A 448 -26.81 -7.93 7.68
CA GLY A 448 -25.39 -8.01 7.37
C GLY A 448 -25.14 -8.21 5.87
N LEU A 449 -24.35 -9.24 5.53
CA LEU A 449 -24.04 -9.72 4.18
C LEU A 449 -25.27 -9.76 3.28
N TYR A 450 -26.39 -10.32 3.74
CA TYR A 450 -27.56 -10.51 2.89
C TYR A 450 -28.24 -9.18 2.53
N GLY A 451 -28.39 -8.28 3.50
CA GLY A 451 -28.95 -6.95 3.25
C GLY A 451 -27.99 -6.06 2.46
N GLY A 452 -26.69 -6.16 2.72
CA GLY A 452 -25.65 -5.49 1.95
C GLY A 452 -25.66 -5.90 0.48
N MET A 453 -25.72 -7.21 0.20
CA MET A 453 -25.81 -7.74 -1.16
C MET A 453 -27.09 -7.30 -1.88
N LEU A 454 -28.23 -7.26 -1.19
CA LEU A 454 -29.49 -6.78 -1.77
C LEU A 454 -29.38 -5.31 -2.20
N ILE A 455 -28.92 -4.44 -1.29
CA ILE A 455 -28.78 -3.00 -1.59
C ILE A 455 -27.71 -2.76 -2.65
N ALA A 456 -26.57 -3.44 -2.58
CA ALA A 456 -25.53 -3.36 -3.60
C ALA A 456 -26.05 -3.82 -4.98
N SER A 457 -26.91 -4.84 -5.02
CA SER A 457 -27.55 -5.29 -6.26
C SER A 457 -28.51 -4.25 -6.84
N ILE A 458 -29.27 -3.57 -5.99
CA ILE A 458 -30.15 -2.46 -6.43
C ILE A 458 -29.31 -1.30 -6.92
N GLU A 459 -28.30 -0.88 -6.16
CA GLU A 459 -27.44 0.25 -6.51
C GLU A 459 -26.68 0.00 -7.83
N GLN A 460 -25.97 -1.12 -7.95
CA GLN A 460 -25.11 -1.39 -9.10
C GLN A 460 -25.89 -1.97 -10.30
N GLY A 461 -26.85 -2.84 -10.04
CA GLY A 461 -27.60 -3.55 -11.08
C GLY A 461 -28.73 -2.72 -11.69
N ILE A 462 -29.47 -1.95 -10.90
CA ILE A 462 -30.64 -1.19 -11.37
C ILE A 462 -30.31 0.28 -11.60
N PHE A 463 -29.64 0.92 -10.63
CA PHE A 463 -29.37 2.36 -10.67
C PHE A 463 -27.98 2.72 -11.19
N HIS A 464 -27.11 1.73 -11.43
CA HIS A 464 -25.72 1.93 -11.87
C HIS A 464 -24.98 2.99 -11.04
N GLY A 465 -25.12 2.95 -9.71
CA GLY A 465 -24.48 3.88 -8.77
C GLY A 465 -25.15 5.24 -8.62
N ARG A 466 -26.31 5.46 -9.26
CA ARG A 466 -27.01 6.77 -9.32
C ARG A 466 -28.19 6.90 -8.36
N LEU A 467 -28.19 6.15 -7.25
CA LEU A 467 -29.18 6.38 -6.19
C LEU A 467 -29.14 7.84 -5.74
N PRO A 468 -30.28 8.50 -5.46
CA PRO A 468 -30.33 9.94 -5.14
C PRO A 468 -29.93 10.27 -3.70
N PHE A 469 -29.42 9.28 -2.94
CA PHE A 469 -28.97 9.44 -1.56
C PHE A 469 -27.62 8.77 -1.34
N THR A 470 -26.95 9.16 -0.26
CA THR A 470 -25.68 8.58 0.18
C THR A 470 -25.87 8.02 1.59
N LEU A 471 -25.68 6.70 1.73
CA LEU A 471 -25.65 6.01 3.01
C LEU A 471 -24.43 6.46 3.80
N ARG A 472 -24.60 6.64 5.11
CA ARG A 472 -23.51 6.94 6.03
C ARG A 472 -22.91 5.66 6.61
N HIS A 473 -21.62 5.69 6.90
CA HIS A 473 -21.01 4.68 7.76
C HIS A 473 -21.63 4.77 9.16
N ALA A 474 -21.79 3.62 9.82
CA ALA A 474 -22.47 3.59 11.12
C ALA A 474 -21.74 4.49 12.15
N PRO A 475 -22.46 5.29 12.95
CA PRO A 475 -21.86 6.26 13.85
C PRO A 475 -21.02 5.60 14.95
N ARG A 476 -20.02 6.37 15.39
CA ARG A 476 -18.90 6.12 16.32
C ARG A 476 -19.22 5.51 17.70
N SER A 477 -20.44 5.05 18.00
CA SER A 477 -20.83 4.73 19.39
C SER A 477 -21.87 3.65 19.62
N THR A 478 -22.32 2.89 18.61
CA THR A 478 -23.17 1.73 18.94
C THR A 478 -22.29 0.54 19.26
N GLU A 479 -22.00 0.38 20.55
CA GLU A 479 -21.67 -0.91 21.16
C GLU A 479 -22.79 -1.89 20.82
N ASN A 480 -22.76 -2.47 19.62
CA ASN A 480 -23.52 -3.68 19.38
C ASN A 480 -22.82 -4.76 20.18
N LYS A 481 -23.32 -4.94 21.41
CA LYS A 481 -23.09 -6.08 22.30
C LYS A 481 -23.67 -7.36 21.66
N HIS A 482 -23.31 -7.65 20.41
CA HIS A 482 -23.45 -9.00 19.92
C HIS A 482 -22.58 -9.86 20.81
N ALA A 483 -23.18 -10.87 21.43
CA ALA A 483 -22.46 -11.83 22.24
C ALA A 483 -21.23 -12.28 21.45
N LEU A 484 -20.05 -12.05 22.01
CA LEU A 484 -18.76 -12.51 21.49
C LEU A 484 -18.89 -14.01 21.23
N CYS A 485 -19.16 -14.40 19.99
CA CYS A 485 -19.22 -15.80 19.62
C CYS A 485 -17.77 -16.26 19.56
N HIS A 486 -17.32 -16.99 20.59
CA HIS A 486 -15.96 -17.50 20.62
C HIS A 486 -15.83 -18.53 19.50
N ILE A 487 -15.12 -18.18 18.44
CA ILE A 487 -14.85 -19.09 17.33
C ILE A 487 -13.77 -20.06 17.80
N THR A 488 -14.05 -21.35 17.71
CA THR A 488 -13.03 -22.39 17.90
C THR A 488 -12.41 -22.67 16.53
N TYR A 489 -11.13 -22.33 16.39
CA TYR A 489 -10.39 -22.56 15.15
C TYR A 489 -9.85 -23.99 15.11
N PRO A 490 -9.94 -24.67 13.95
CA PRO A 490 -9.32 -25.98 13.79
C PRO A 490 -7.80 -25.87 13.87
N GLU A 491 -7.14 -26.97 14.23
CA GLU A 491 -5.67 -27.04 14.19
C GLU A 491 -5.16 -26.92 12.75
N ASN A 492 -3.95 -26.36 12.62
CA ASN A 492 -3.29 -26.22 11.33
C ASN A 492 -2.70 -27.56 10.87
N ASP A 493 -2.86 -27.90 9.59
CA ASP A 493 -2.39 -29.17 9.03
C ASP A 493 -0.89 -29.17 8.69
N GLY A 494 -0.24 -28.01 8.72
CA GLY A 494 1.16 -27.81 8.40
C GLY A 494 1.50 -27.88 6.91
N VAL A 495 0.52 -28.17 6.06
CA VAL A 495 0.62 -28.37 4.61
C VAL A 495 -0.03 -27.23 3.86
N ILE A 496 -1.33 -27.01 4.12
CA ILE A 496 -2.13 -25.96 3.49
C ILE A 496 -2.39 -24.83 4.49
N SER A 497 -2.57 -25.16 5.77
CA SER A 497 -2.66 -24.20 6.88
C SER A 497 -1.43 -24.25 7.79
N PHE A 498 -1.04 -23.10 8.35
CA PHE A 498 0.21 -22.93 9.10
C PHE A 498 0.02 -22.11 10.37
N ASP A 499 0.89 -22.36 11.34
CA ASP A 499 0.98 -21.52 12.53
C ASP A 499 1.55 -20.14 12.21
N TYR A 500 1.13 -19.16 13.01
CA TYR A 500 1.52 -17.76 12.84
C TYR A 500 3.04 -17.56 12.86
N SER A 501 3.75 -18.27 13.73
CA SER A 501 5.21 -18.21 13.83
C SER A 501 5.89 -18.64 12.51
N LYS A 502 5.40 -19.71 11.88
CA LYS A 502 5.90 -20.20 10.59
C LYS A 502 5.65 -19.18 9.48
N SER A 503 4.45 -18.62 9.40
CA SER A 503 4.13 -17.58 8.40
C SER A 503 4.94 -16.29 8.60
N MET A 504 5.26 -15.92 9.85
CA MET A 504 6.15 -14.79 10.13
C MET A 504 7.59 -15.04 9.68
N THR A 505 8.08 -16.29 9.68
CA THR A 505 9.40 -16.58 9.08
C THR A 505 9.40 -16.44 7.56
N LEU A 506 8.27 -16.70 6.89
CA LEU A 506 8.14 -16.46 5.44
C LEU A 506 8.19 -14.97 5.12
N ARG A 507 7.60 -14.12 5.98
CA ARG A 507 7.74 -12.67 5.89
C ARG A 507 9.20 -12.20 5.97
N ALA A 508 10.03 -12.88 6.78
CA ALA A 508 11.45 -12.60 6.94
C ALA A 508 12.35 -13.25 5.87
N LYS A 509 11.85 -14.24 5.11
CA LYS A 509 12.59 -15.02 4.11
C LYS A 509 12.49 -14.50 2.68
N ASP A 510 11.70 -13.45 2.42
CA ASP A 510 11.75 -12.77 1.12
C ASP A 510 13.21 -12.36 0.83
N LYS A 511 13.78 -13.00 -0.18
CA LYS A 511 15.21 -13.20 -0.42
C LYS A 511 16.01 -11.92 -0.71
N TYR A 512 16.24 -11.04 0.25
CA TYR A 512 17.39 -10.12 0.22
C TYR A 512 17.83 -9.83 1.67
N ASP A 513 19.03 -10.34 1.98
CA ASP A 513 19.82 -10.34 3.22
C ASP A 513 19.35 -9.40 4.37
N ASP A 514 18.51 -9.92 5.28
CA ASP A 514 18.10 -9.24 6.52
C ASP A 514 19.00 -9.70 7.70
N LYS A 515 20.19 -9.13 7.82
CA LYS A 515 20.83 -9.06 9.14
C LYS A 515 20.15 -7.94 9.94
N LYS A 516 19.15 -8.37 10.73
CA LYS A 516 18.51 -7.62 11.83
C LYS A 516 17.67 -6.41 11.43
N VAL A 517 16.53 -6.63 10.77
CA VAL A 517 15.41 -5.66 10.85
C VAL A 517 14.26 -6.28 11.65
N ASN A 518 14.24 -5.98 12.96
CA ASN A 518 13.06 -6.22 13.78
C ASN A 518 11.99 -5.17 13.41
N LEU A 519 11.14 -5.54 12.45
CA LEU A 519 9.93 -4.78 12.11
C LEU A 519 8.93 -4.92 13.26
N GLY A 520 8.46 -3.79 13.78
CA GLY A 520 7.56 -3.69 14.91
C GLY A 520 6.26 -4.47 14.70
N ARG A 521 5.69 -4.89 15.83
CA ARG A 521 4.42 -5.61 15.95
C ARG A 521 3.25 -4.87 15.29
#